data_AF-A0A7K9FJB8-F1
#
_entry.id   AF-A0A7K9FJB8-F1
#
_cell.length_a   1.000
_cell.length_b   1.000
_cell.length_c   1.000
_cell.angle_alpha   90.00
_cell.angle_beta   90.00
_cell.angle_gamma   90.00
#
_symmetry.space_group_name_H-M   'P 1'
#
loop_
_entity.id
_entity.type
_entity.pdbx_description
1 polymer ?
#
loop_
_entity_poly.entity_id
_entity_poly.type
_entity_poly.pdbx_seq_one_letter_code
_entity_poly.pdbx_strand_id
1 'polypeptide(L)'
;QELNTLGFECILEEIDLEDITKNQINTIKACISEDPGVKKKIHQVSASYFRGIYKCLQGIYEDLNAYRAELKNFNDQKVLATIDEMMKVSIL
;
A
#
# COMPACT_ATOMS: atom_id res chain seq x y z
N GLN A 1 28.93 -9.51 2.49
CA GLN A 1 27.85 -9.41 3.48
C GLN A 1 26.81 -8.50 2.86
N GLU A 2 25.70 -9.06 2.39
CA GLU A 2 24.60 -8.25 1.85
C GLU A 2 24.01 -7.48 3.03
N LEU A 3 24.29 -6.17 3.10
CA LEU A 3 23.49 -5.29 3.96
C LEU A 3 22.08 -5.34 3.38
N ASN A 4 21.16 -5.93 4.16
CA ASN A 4 19.73 -5.70 4.09
C ASN A 4 19.42 -4.20 3.86
N THR A 5 18.27 -3.90 3.24
CA THR A 5 17.90 -2.55 2.77
C THR A 5 17.98 -1.47 3.85
N LEU A 6 17.90 -1.87 5.13
CA LEU A 6 17.97 -0.98 6.29
C LEU A 6 19.41 -0.82 6.86
N GLY A 7 20.35 -1.68 6.46
CA GLY A 7 21.75 -1.65 6.89
C GLY A 7 22.03 -2.27 8.26
N PHE A 8 21.05 -2.98 8.82
CA PHE A 8 21.13 -3.75 10.05
C PHE A 8 20.14 -4.93 9.99
N GLU A 9 20.47 -6.01 10.70
CA GLU A 9 19.64 -7.21 10.83
C GLU A 9 18.65 -7.03 11.98
N CYS A 10 17.38 -6.78 11.65
CA CYS A 10 16.30 -6.72 12.64
C CYS A 10 15.87 -8.14 13.04
N ILE A 11 15.71 -8.40 14.34
CA ILE A 11 14.99 -9.60 14.84
C ILE A 11 13.51 -9.28 15.06
N LEU A 12 12.65 -10.30 15.08
CA LEU A 12 11.19 -10.12 15.17
C LEU A 12 10.78 -9.32 16.42
N GLU A 13 11.53 -9.48 17.50
CA GLU A 13 11.33 -8.81 18.79
C GLU A 13 11.63 -7.30 18.75
N GLU A 14 12.42 -6.85 17.77
CA GLU A 14 12.78 -5.44 17.56
C GLU A 14 11.84 -4.74 16.57
N ILE A 15 10.97 -5.50 15.89
CA ILE A 15 10.05 -4.96 14.89
C ILE A 15 8.79 -4.46 15.59
N ASP A 16 8.55 -3.15 15.47
CA ASP A 16 7.24 -2.60 15.75
C ASP A 16 6.25 -3.03 14.66
N LEU A 17 5.25 -3.81 15.05
CA LEU A 17 4.19 -4.32 14.17
C LEU A 17 3.00 -3.34 14.07
N GLU A 18 3.12 -2.14 14.64
CA GLU A 18 2.09 -1.11 14.52
C GLU A 18 1.94 -0.66 13.07
N ASP A 19 0.71 -0.76 12.57
CA ASP A 19 0.32 -0.20 11.29
C ASP A 19 0.15 1.32 11.41
N ILE A 20 1.07 2.06 10.80
CA ILE A 20 1.06 3.52 10.79
C ILE A 20 -0.13 4.11 10.00
N THR A 21 -0.78 3.32 9.14
CA THR A 21 -1.92 3.76 8.31
C THR A 21 -3.27 3.28 8.87
N LYS A 22 -3.30 2.67 10.06
CA LYS A 22 -4.51 2.12 10.70
C LYS A 22 -5.71 3.07 10.82
N ASN A 23 -5.46 4.39 10.82
CA ASN A 23 -6.48 5.43 10.94
C ASN A 23 -6.97 5.95 9.57
N GLN A 24 -6.42 5.46 8.46
CA GLN A 24 -6.74 5.83 7.08
C GLN A 24 -7.69 4.80 6.45
N ILE A 25 -7.89 4.86 5.14
CA ILE A 25 -8.61 3.82 4.40
C ILE A 25 -7.95 2.47 4.68
N ASN A 26 -8.74 1.45 5.02
CA ASN A 26 -8.23 0.09 5.09
C ASN A 26 -7.96 -0.42 3.66
N THR A 27 -6.77 -0.10 3.14
CA THR A 27 -6.35 -0.39 1.77
C THR A 27 -6.42 -1.88 1.47
N ILE A 28 -6.06 -2.73 2.43
CA ILE A 28 -6.16 -4.20 2.30
C ILE A 28 -7.60 -4.61 1.97
N LYS A 29 -8.59 -4.16 2.75
CA LYS A 29 -10.01 -4.45 2.50
C LYS A 29 -10.53 -3.78 1.23
N ALA A 30 -10.04 -2.58 0.89
CA ALA A 30 -10.47 -1.86 -0.30
C ALA A 30 -9.98 -2.53 -1.61
N CYS A 31 -8.79 -3.13 -1.57
CA CYS A 31 -8.13 -3.72 -2.73
C CYS A 31 -8.40 -5.22 -2.90
N ILE A 32 -8.80 -5.92 -1.84
CA ILE A 32 -9.26 -7.30 -1.93
C ILE A 32 -10.73 -7.28 -2.35
N SER A 33 -11.02 -7.79 -3.55
CA SER A 33 -12.40 -8.14 -3.87
C SER A 33 -12.82 -9.23 -2.89
N GLU A 34 -13.91 -9.04 -2.13
CA GLU A 34 -14.53 -10.12 -1.39
C GLU A 34 -14.68 -11.30 -2.34
N ASP A 35 -13.86 -12.35 -2.18
CA ASP A 35 -13.95 -13.54 -3.03
C ASP A 35 -15.27 -14.22 -2.66
N PRO A 36 -16.33 -14.04 -3.47
CA PRO A 36 -17.60 -14.63 -3.15
C PRO A 36 -17.45 -16.05 -3.65
N GLY A 37 -16.98 -16.94 -2.77
CA GLY A 37 -16.87 -18.35 -3.09
C GLY A 37 -18.07 -18.78 -3.93
N VAL A 38 -17.80 -19.31 -5.12
CA VAL A 38 -18.79 -19.99 -5.96
C VAL A 38 -19.85 -19.07 -6.61
N LYS A 39 -19.52 -18.47 -7.76
CA LYS A 39 -20.13 -18.75 -9.08
C LYS A 39 -19.75 -17.68 -10.10
N LYS A 40 -19.09 -18.14 -11.16
CA LYS A 40 -18.83 -17.46 -12.43
C LYS A 40 -20.14 -16.88 -13.00
N LYS A 41 -20.54 -15.68 -12.60
CA LYS A 41 -21.64 -14.94 -13.22
C LYS A 41 -21.09 -13.63 -13.75
N ILE A 42 -20.95 -13.62 -15.09
CA ILE A 42 -21.00 -12.49 -16.02
C ILE A 42 -20.40 -11.20 -15.46
N HIS A 43 -19.28 -10.78 -16.03
CA HIS A 43 -18.61 -9.49 -15.82
C HIS A 43 -19.60 -8.31 -15.90
N GLN A 44 -20.33 -8.03 -14.82
CA GLN A 44 -21.02 -6.77 -14.64
C GLN A 44 -19.98 -5.83 -14.05
N VAL A 45 -19.26 -5.17 -14.96
CA VAL A 45 -18.49 -3.99 -14.61
C VAL A 45 -19.51 -2.93 -14.19
N SER A 46 -19.84 -2.92 -12.91
CA SER A 46 -20.81 -2.00 -12.32
C SER A 46 -20.10 -0.75 -11.80
N ALA A 47 -20.86 0.33 -11.58
CA ALA A 47 -20.35 1.51 -10.90
C ALA A 47 -19.77 1.18 -9.50
N SER A 48 -20.25 0.12 -8.84
CA SER A 48 -19.71 -0.34 -7.56
C SER A 48 -18.33 -1.00 -7.69
N TYR A 49 -18.07 -1.71 -8.79
CA TYR A 49 -16.74 -2.26 -9.10
C TYR A 49 -15.72 -1.14 -9.30
N PHE A 50 -16.05 -0.15 -10.14
CA PHE A 50 -15.19 1.03 -10.32
C PHE A 50 -14.98 1.82 -9.03
N ARG A 51 -16.04 2.04 -8.24
CA ARG A 51 -15.93 2.68 -6.92
C ARG A 51 -14.99 1.91 -5.98
N GLY A 52 -14.98 0.58 -6.04
CA GLY A 52 -14.04 -0.25 -5.29
C GLY A 52 -12.59 0.01 -5.71
N ILE A 53 -12.32 0.03 -7.02
CA ILE A 53 -10.98 0.35 -7.56
C ILE A 53 -10.54 1.74 -7.13
N TYR A 54 -11.38 2.77 -7.24
CA TYR A 54 -11.01 4.13 -6.82
C TYR A 54 -10.70 4.21 -5.33
N LYS A 55 -11.46 3.51 -4.48
CA LYS A 55 -11.17 3.44 -3.04
C LYS A 55 -9.86 2.71 -2.75
N CYS A 56 -9.55 1.65 -3.49
CA CYS A 56 -8.27 0.95 -3.40
C CYS A 56 -7.10 1.88 -3.78
N LEU A 57 -7.18 2.54 -4.93
CA LEU A 57 -6.15 3.48 -5.40
C LEU A 57 -5.97 4.67 -4.44
N GLN A 58 -7.07 5.20 -3.90
CA GLN A 58 -7.01 6.24 -2.88
C GLN A 58 -6.29 5.74 -1.61
N GLY A 59 -6.61 4.55 -1.12
CA GLY A 59 -5.93 3.95 0.03
C GLY A 59 -4.42 3.76 -0.21
N ILE A 60 -4.04 3.24 -1.37
CA ILE A 60 -2.62 3.11 -1.76
C ILE A 60 -1.92 4.47 -1.75
N TYR A 61 -2.55 5.52 -2.26
CA TYR A 61 -1.97 6.86 -2.26
C TYR A 61 -1.81 7.43 -0.84
N GLU A 62 -2.78 7.23 0.05
CA GLU A 62 -2.72 7.65 1.45
C GLU A 62 -1.61 6.89 2.21
N ASP A 63 -1.50 5.58 1.99
CA ASP A 63 -0.45 4.74 2.57
C ASP A 63 0.95 5.18 2.11
N LEU A 64 1.13 5.38 0.80
CA LEU A 64 2.40 5.83 0.23
C LEU A 64 2.82 7.19 0.79
N ASN A 65 1.88 8.12 0.98
CA ASN A 65 2.16 9.41 1.63
C ASN A 65 2.64 9.25 3.08
N ALA A 66 2.00 8.36 3.86
CA ALA A 66 2.40 8.09 5.24
C ALA A 66 3.82 7.50 5.30
N TYR A 67 4.09 6.46 4.50
CA TYR A 67 5.43 5.88 4.41
C TYR A 67 6.47 6.89 3.92
N ARG A 68 6.11 7.76 2.97
CA ARG A 68 7.01 8.80 2.46
C ARG A 68 7.40 9.81 3.54
N ALA A 69 6.46 10.15 4.43
CA ALA A 69 6.69 11.08 5.54
C ALA A 69 7.60 10.47 6.62
N GLU A 70 7.40 9.20 6.97
CA GLU A 70 8.26 8.46 7.91
C GLU A 70 9.68 8.26 7.36
N LEU A 71 9.79 7.92 6.07
CA LEU A 71 11.07 7.70 5.40
C LEU A 71 11.76 8.98 4.93
N LYS A 72 11.27 10.18 5.25
CA LYS A 72 11.81 11.45 4.70
C LYS A 72 13.32 11.64 4.90
N ASN A 73 13.88 11.05 5.97
CA ASN A 73 15.29 11.11 6.32
C ASN A 73 16.03 9.79 6.03
N PHE A 74 15.43 8.88 5.27
CA PHE A 74 16.00 7.59 4.93
C PHE A 74 17.14 7.76 3.91
N ASN A 75 18.24 7.02 4.12
CA ASN A 75 19.46 7.18 3.33
C ASN A 75 19.31 6.65 1.90
N ASP A 76 18.42 5.69 1.65
CA ASP A 76 18.20 5.14 0.31
C ASP A 76 17.26 6.02 -0.51
N GLN A 77 17.86 6.91 -1.29
CA GLN A 77 17.13 7.80 -2.21
C GLN A 77 16.39 7.04 -3.31
N LYS A 78 16.79 5.81 -3.66
CA LYS A 78 16.10 5.02 -4.67
C LYS A 78 14.75 4.53 -4.16
N VAL A 79 14.66 4.16 -2.88
CA VAL A 79 13.38 3.83 -2.23
C VAL A 79 12.44 5.04 -2.24
N LEU A 80 12.94 6.22 -1.86
CA LEU A 80 12.14 7.45 -1.86
C LEU A 80 11.64 7.82 -3.26
N ALA A 81 12.51 7.76 -4.27
CA ALA A 81 12.13 8.01 -5.66
C ALA A 81 11.10 6.99 -6.16
N THR A 82 11.20 5.73 -5.75
CA THR A 82 10.23 4.69 -6.13
C THR A 82 8.85 4.97 -5.54
N ILE A 83 8.78 5.39 -4.27
CA ILE A 83 7.53 5.82 -3.63
C ILE A 83 6.94 7.02 -4.38
N ASP A 84 7.76 8.01 -4.72
CA ASP A 84 7.33 9.20 -5.46
C ASP A 84 6.76 8.85 -6.85
N GLU A 85 7.34 7.87 -7.56
CA GLU A 85 6.80 7.38 -8.83
C GLU A 85 5.50 6.57 -8.65
N MET A 86 5.41 5.71 -7.62
CA MET A 86 4.18 4.96 -7.32
C MET A 86 3.01 5.89 -6.98
N MET A 87 3.27 7.01 -6.29
CA MET A 87 2.26 8.02 -6.01
C MET A 87 1.71 8.69 -7.27
N LYS A 88 2.55 8.94 -8.29
CA LYS A 88 2.08 9.51 -9.57
C LYS A 88 1.12 8.60 -10.31
N VAL A 89 1.35 7.29 -10.25
CA VAL A 89 0.52 6.27 -10.92
C VAL A 89 -0.81 6.04 -10.19
N SER A 90 -0.85 6.29 -8.88
CA SER A 90 -2.03 6.06 -8.04
C SER A 90 -3.08 7.18 -8.14
N ILE A 91 -2.75 8.33 -8.76
CA ILE A 91 -3.67 9.43 -9.05
C ILE A 91 -4.25 9.25 -10.46
N LEU A 92 -5.26 8.38 -10.61
CA LEU A 92 -6.10 8.28 -11.81
C LEU A 92 -7.57 8.07 -11.43
#